data_AF-R5KVC1-F1
#
_entry.id   AF-R5KVC1-F1
#
_cell.length_a   1.000
_cell.length_b   1.000
_cell.length_c   1.000
_cell.angle_alpha   90.00
_cell.angle_beta   90.00
_cell.angle_gamma   90.00
#
_symmetry.space_group_name_H-M   'P 1'
#
loop_
_entity.id
_entity.type
_entity.pdbx_description
1 polymer ?
#
loop_
_entity_poly.entity_id
_entity_poly.type
_entity_poly.pdbx_seq_one_letter_code
_entity_poly.pdbx_strand_id
1 'polypeptide(L)' 'MSNEISYEWEVQGFYAGYWECLTTEDTKDEAVFQKQCYDENECGVPHRIKRVRV' A
#
# COMPACT_ATOMS: atom_id res chain seq x y z
N MET A 1 -18.49 -20.37 -12.04
CA MET A 1 -17.24 -19.61 -11.82
C MET A 1 -17.29 -19.13 -10.39
N SER A 2 -16.33 -19.55 -9.56
CA SER A 2 -16.25 -19.14 -8.16
C SER A 2 -15.98 -17.64 -8.12
N ASN A 3 -16.88 -16.86 -7.53
CA ASN A 3 -16.59 -15.48 -7.15
C ASN A 3 -15.72 -15.53 -5.89
N GLU A 4 -14.44 -15.88 -6.07
CA GLU A 4 -13.51 -15.84 -4.95
C GLU A 4 -13.23 -14.37 -4.63
N ILE A 5 -13.46 -13.98 -3.38
CA ILE A 5 -13.20 -12.62 -2.93
C ILE A 5 -11.74 -12.54 -2.54
N SER A 6 -10.92 -11.91 -3.38
CA SER A 6 -9.52 -11.65 -3.10
C SER A 6 -9.32 -10.26 -2.46
N TYR A 7 -8.27 -10.14 -1.66
CA TYR A 7 -7.85 -8.88 -1.06
C TYR A 7 -6.35 -8.71 -1.18
N GLU A 8 -5.92 -7.49 -1.41
CA GLU A 8 -4.51 -7.07 -1.42
C GLU A 8 -4.30 -5.91 -0.46
N TRP A 9 -3.04 -5.63 -0.13
CA TRP A 9 -2.63 -4.51 0.69
C TRP A 9 -1.89 -3.49 -0.16
N GLU A 10 -2.53 -2.35 -0.44
CA GLU A 10 -1.89 -1.23 -1.11
C GLU A 10 -1.03 -0.44 -0.11
N VAL A 11 0.23 -0.21 -0.47
CA VAL A 11 1.04 0.86 0.11
C VAL A 11 0.81 2.10 -0.72
N GLN A 12 0.41 3.19 -0.08
CA GLN A 12 0.07 4.44 -0.75
C GLN A 12 0.94 5.59 -0.26
N GLY A 13 1.37 6.44 -1.18
CA GLY A 13 2.04 7.71 -0.88
C GLY A 13 1.15 8.91 -1.19
N PHE A 14 1.34 10.01 -0.47
CA PHE A 14 0.57 11.24 -0.66
C PHE A 14 1.29 12.22 -1.60
N TYR A 15 0.96 12.13 -2.89
CA TYR A 15 1.55 12.98 -3.93
C TYR A 15 0.50 13.91 -4.52
N ALA A 16 0.92 15.16 -4.81
CA ALA A 16 0.10 16.16 -5.50
C ALA A 16 -1.33 16.36 -4.93
N GLY A 17 -1.52 16.13 -3.63
CA GLY A 17 -2.81 16.31 -2.93
C GLY A 17 -3.72 15.09 -2.88
N TYR A 18 -3.26 13.92 -3.34
CA TYR A 18 -4.04 12.68 -3.32
C TYR A 18 -3.18 11.46 -2.97
N TRP A 19 -3.85 10.36 -2.64
CA TRP A 19 -3.19 9.10 -2.30
C TRP A 19 -3.03 8.25 -3.56
N GLU A 20 -1.80 7.94 -3.93
CA GLU A 20 -1.45 7.06 -5.04
C GLU A 20 -1.00 5.70 -4.53
N CYS A 21 -1.36 4.63 -5.26
CA CYS A 21 -0.84 3.29 -4.99
C CYS A 21 0.61 3.20 -5.49
N LEU A 22 1.53 2.89 -4.58
CA LEU A 22 2.95 2.70 -4.87
C LEU A 22 3.27 1.24 -5.18
N THR A 23 2.73 0.32 -4.38
CA THR A 23 2.84 -1.13 -4.56
C THR A 23 1.66 -1.85 -3.90
N THR A 24 1.39 -3.09 -4.32
CA THR A 24 0.46 -4.01 -3.67
C THR A 24 1.22 -5.20 -3.10
N GLU A 25 0.76 -5.72 -1.97
CA GLU A 25 1.34 -6.88 -1.31
C GLU A 25 0.24 -7.86 -0.89
N ASP A 26 0.55 -9.16 -0.90
CA ASP A 26 -0.38 -10.22 -0.56
C ASP A 26 -0.66 -10.25 0.95
N THR A 27 0.36 -9.92 1.75
CA THR A 27 0.27 -9.90 3.21
C THR A 27 0.42 -8.49 3.78
N LYS A 28 -0.17 -8.31 4.97
CA LYS A 28 -0.04 -7.04 5.71
C LYS A 28 1.41 -6.78 6.13
N ASP A 29 2.17 -7.83 6.44
CA ASP A 29 3.53 -7.71 6.95
C ASP A 29 4.48 -7.25 5.84
N GLU A 30 4.32 -7.78 4.61
CA GLU A 30 5.02 -7.27 3.42
C GLU A 30 4.68 -5.79 3.17
N ALA A 31 3.40 -5.40 3.27
CA ALA A 31 3.01 -3.99 3.12
C ALA A 31 3.61 -3.09 4.21
N VAL A 32 3.76 -3.58 5.45
CA VAL A 32 4.43 -2.85 6.54
C VAL A 32 5.92 -2.68 6.24
N PHE A 33 6.58 -3.75 5.77
CA PHE A 33 7.99 -3.69 5.38
C PHE A 33 8.22 -2.67 4.26
N GLN A 34 7.41 -2.72 3.20
CA GLN A 34 7.49 -1.75 2.11
C GLN A 34 7.23 -0.32 2.57
N LYS A 35 6.20 -0.11 3.41
CA LYS A 35 5.92 1.22 3.97
C LYS A 35 7.13 1.77 4.72
N GLN A 36 7.82 0.94 5.51
CA GLN A 36 9.04 1.37 6.21
C GLN A 36 10.12 1.81 5.23
N CYS A 37 10.35 1.05 4.15
CA CYS A 37 11.30 1.45 3.11
C CYS A 37 10.93 2.80 2.47
N TYR A 38 9.65 3.05 2.20
CA TYR A 38 9.20 4.34 1.69
C TYR A 38 9.32 5.47 2.71
N ASP A 39 8.96 5.24 3.98
CA ASP A 39 9.13 6.24 5.04
C ASP A 39 10.61 6.64 5.22
N GLU A 40 11.55 5.70 5.04
CA GLU A 40 12.98 5.96 5.12
C GLU A 40 13.52 6.70 3.89
N ASN A 41 13.11 6.30 2.69
CA ASN A 41 13.59 6.89 1.43
C ASN A 41 12.94 8.24 1.11
N GLU A 42 11.69 8.43 1.52
CA GLU A 42 10.86 9.58 1.21
C GLU A 42 10.22 10.15 2.48
N CYS A 43 11.02 10.40 3.52
CA CYS A 43 10.58 10.87 4.84
C CYS A 43 9.70 12.15 4.83
N GLY A 44 9.73 12.93 3.76
CA GLY A 44 8.85 14.10 3.56
C GLY A 44 7.46 13.79 3.00
N VAL A 45 7.24 12.56 2.53
CA VAL A 45 5.98 12.11 1.92
C VAL A 45 5.24 11.23 2.94
N PRO A 46 4.00 11.58 3.31
CA PRO A 46 3.18 10.68 4.11
C PRO A 46 2.85 9.38 3.35
N HIS A 47 3.11 8.23 3.98
CA HIS A 47 2.69 6.92 3.49
C HIS A 47 1.62 6.28 4.37
N ARG A 48 0.77 5.43 3.78
CA ARG A 48 -0.22 4.61 4.50
C ARG A 48 -0.39 3.23 3.86
N ILE A 49 -1.01 2.32 4.60
CA ILE A 49 -1.43 1.01 4.11
C ILE A 49 -2.95 0.97 4.04
N LYS A 50 -3.50 0.43 2.95
CA LYS A 50 -4.94 0.27 2.73
C LYS A 50 -5.23 -1.13 2.20
N ARG A 51 -6.15 -1.86 2.85
CA ARG A 51 -6.64 -3.13 2.32
C ARG A 51 -7.68 -2.87 1.24
N VAL A 52 -7.53 -3.50 0.08
CA VAL A 52 -8.44 -3.36 -1.05
C VAL A 52 -8.96 -4.72 -1.48
N ARG A 53 -10.20 -4.74 -1.98
CA ARG A 53 -10.79 -5.92 -2.59
C ARG A 53 -10.45 -5.90 -4.08
N VAL A 54 -9.92 -7.00 -4.57
CA VAL A 54 -9.58 -7.24 -5.99
C VAL A 54 -10.52 -8.28 -6.59
#